data_AF-A0A535KLZ5-F1
#
_entry.id   AF-A0A535KLZ5-F1
#
_cell.length_a   1.000
_cell.length_b   1.000
_cell.length_c   1.000
_cell.angle_alpha   90.00
_cell.angle_beta   90.00
_cell.angle_gamma   90.00
#
_symmetry.space_group_name_H-M   'P 1'
#
loop_
_entity.id
_entity.type
_entity.pdbx_description
1 polymer ?
#
loop_
_entity_poly.entity_id
_entity_poly.type
_entity_poly.pdbx_seq_one_letter_code
_entity_poly.pdbx_strand_id
1 'polypeptide(L)'
;MQRIGVDAVSVDRIARAVKRSGPGFLAKVYTAAELAYCAGNDERLAGRWAAKEAVIKCFDGTGICFPRRRIEVLPGPNGAPRARLLGNDRGAQVEVSITHHSRLAVATAHLEIPDAGTMLPAPDAVLIPARPKDAHKGTFGTAVVLAGSLGLTGAAFLSSTAAARTGAGLVRLLVADTIYPILAAKCTEVMATPVPEVAPGAIGHAAYDSVLRQLATAEVGIVGPGLGRDSSTWRLVVDLALHARCPLVIDADGLNALADSQRSKGKLGKNRVLTPHPGELGRLTGKTADAINADRTAAARKAAKEWGAIVVLKGARTVVAHPDGRTSEDPHEVPALASGGTGDVLSGIIGGLIAQGSEPFAAAVTGVYVHAAAGRRISDRLGDSGLLAGDLLPEIPLVMNVLRQGGL
;
A
#
# COMPACT_ATOMS: atom_id res chain seq x y z
N MET A 1 -14.94 -1.19 -9.92
CA MET A 1 -15.60 0.15 -9.87
C MET A 1 -16.54 0.35 -11.06
N GLN A 2 -17.80 0.77 -10.84
CA GLN A 2 -18.79 1.08 -11.89
C GLN A 2 -19.07 2.57 -12.01
N ARG A 3 -19.17 3.10 -13.24
CA ARG A 3 -19.43 4.52 -13.53
C ARG A 3 -20.29 4.71 -14.77
N ILE A 4 -21.06 5.79 -14.79
CA ILE A 4 -21.91 6.16 -15.92
C ILE A 4 -21.52 7.55 -16.41
N GLY A 5 -21.40 7.69 -17.71
CA GLY A 5 -21.21 8.95 -18.40
C GLY A 5 -22.30 9.18 -19.43
N VAL A 6 -22.71 10.43 -19.60
CA VAL A 6 -23.74 10.82 -20.56
C VAL A 6 -23.27 12.06 -21.31
N ASP A 7 -23.47 12.07 -22.63
CA ASP A 7 -23.22 13.27 -23.43
C ASP A 7 -24.26 13.43 -24.56
N ALA A 8 -24.46 14.69 -24.96
CA ALA A 8 -25.35 15.06 -26.04
C ALA A 8 -24.72 16.19 -26.87
N VAL A 9 -24.77 16.05 -28.20
CA VAL A 9 -24.19 17.03 -29.13
C VAL A 9 -25.12 17.28 -30.31
N SER A 10 -25.17 18.54 -30.76
CA SER A 10 -25.87 18.91 -31.99
C SER A 10 -25.15 18.36 -33.21
N VAL A 11 -25.89 17.73 -34.13
CA VAL A 11 -25.35 17.24 -35.42
C VAL A 11 -24.78 18.40 -36.23
N ASP A 12 -25.51 19.52 -36.30
CA ASP A 12 -25.07 20.74 -36.99
C ASP A 12 -23.79 21.34 -36.42
N ARG A 13 -23.55 21.16 -35.10
CA ARG A 13 -22.29 21.60 -34.47
C ARG A 13 -21.11 20.79 -35.01
N ILE A 14 -21.27 19.48 -35.17
CA ILE A 14 -20.23 18.61 -35.71
C ILE A 14 -20.02 18.88 -37.20
N ALA A 15 -21.11 18.97 -37.98
CA ALA A 15 -21.04 19.31 -39.40
C ALA A 15 -20.29 20.62 -39.65
N ARG A 16 -20.59 21.67 -38.86
CA ARG A 16 -19.86 22.95 -38.92
C ARG A 16 -18.39 22.82 -38.52
N ALA A 17 -18.07 22.02 -37.51
CA ALA A 17 -16.69 21.78 -37.10
C ALA A 17 -15.88 21.08 -38.20
N VAL A 18 -16.48 20.09 -38.87
CA VAL A 18 -15.89 19.38 -40.01
C VAL A 18 -15.66 20.34 -41.17
N LYS A 19 -16.66 21.15 -41.54
CA LYS A 19 -16.52 22.15 -42.62
C LYS A 19 -15.44 23.21 -42.33
N ARG A 20 -15.36 23.68 -41.08
CA ARG A 20 -14.44 24.76 -40.68
C ARG A 20 -13.00 24.28 -40.53
N SER A 21 -12.79 23.13 -39.93
CA SER A 21 -11.46 22.66 -39.48
C SER A 21 -10.94 21.45 -40.25
N GLY A 22 -11.78 20.90 -41.15
CA GLY A 22 -11.39 19.95 -42.17
C GLY A 22 -10.73 18.67 -41.63
N PRO A 23 -9.76 18.11 -42.38
CA PRO A 23 -9.10 16.85 -42.04
C PRO A 23 -8.38 16.84 -40.68
N GLY A 24 -7.88 18.00 -40.24
CA GLY A 24 -7.16 18.13 -38.96
C GLY A 24 -8.06 17.92 -37.74
N PHE A 25 -9.33 18.31 -37.82
CA PHE A 25 -10.33 18.01 -36.78
C PHE A 25 -10.65 16.52 -36.75
N LEU A 26 -10.94 15.94 -37.93
CA LEU A 26 -11.30 14.53 -38.06
C LEU A 26 -10.20 13.62 -37.51
N ALA A 27 -8.94 13.86 -37.88
CA ALA A 27 -7.80 13.06 -37.45
C ALA A 27 -7.49 13.16 -35.94
N LYS A 28 -7.91 14.23 -35.26
CA LYS A 28 -7.74 14.40 -33.80
C LYS A 28 -8.79 13.66 -32.98
N VAL A 29 -9.95 13.37 -33.58
CA VAL A 29 -11.14 12.92 -32.87
C VAL A 29 -11.45 11.47 -33.18
N TYR A 30 -11.36 11.08 -34.45
CA TYR A 30 -11.81 9.77 -34.95
C TYR A 30 -10.62 8.91 -35.38
N THR A 31 -10.76 7.58 -35.24
CA THR A 31 -9.83 6.61 -35.82
C THR A 31 -10.06 6.47 -37.32
N ALA A 32 -9.11 5.86 -38.02
CA ALA A 32 -9.26 5.59 -39.45
C ALA A 32 -10.46 4.67 -39.73
N ALA A 33 -10.71 3.68 -38.86
CA ALA A 33 -11.83 2.76 -38.98
C ALA A 33 -13.18 3.46 -38.77
N GLU A 34 -13.27 4.38 -37.80
CA GLU A 34 -14.49 5.18 -37.59
C GLU A 34 -14.79 6.09 -38.79
N LEU A 35 -13.77 6.74 -39.35
CA LEU A 35 -13.94 7.60 -40.52
C LEU A 35 -14.42 6.79 -41.74
N ALA A 36 -13.84 5.62 -41.97
CA ALA A 36 -14.27 4.71 -43.02
C ALA A 36 -15.74 4.28 -42.83
N TYR A 37 -16.13 3.91 -41.60
CA TYR A 37 -17.50 3.53 -41.29
C TYR A 37 -18.51 4.69 -41.41
N CYS A 38 -18.13 5.89 -40.94
CA CYS A 38 -19.02 7.04 -40.99
C CYS A 38 -19.23 7.54 -42.41
N ALA A 39 -18.25 7.34 -43.31
CA ALA A 39 -18.32 7.73 -44.72
C ALA A 39 -18.79 9.19 -44.94
N GLY A 40 -18.36 10.10 -44.06
CA GLY A 40 -18.72 11.52 -44.10
C GLY A 40 -20.15 11.85 -43.64
N ASN A 41 -20.92 10.89 -43.12
CA ASN A 41 -22.25 11.15 -42.58
C ASN A 41 -22.18 11.89 -41.24
N ASP A 42 -22.72 13.10 -41.19
CA ASP A 42 -22.66 14.00 -40.03
C ASP A 42 -23.34 13.43 -38.79
N GLU A 43 -24.46 12.71 -38.95
CA GLU A 43 -25.17 12.08 -37.83
C GLU A 43 -24.34 10.94 -37.22
N ARG A 44 -23.71 10.12 -38.07
CA ARG A 44 -22.83 9.05 -37.60
C ARG A 44 -21.63 9.61 -36.86
N LEU A 45 -21.00 10.67 -37.40
CA LEU A 45 -19.89 11.36 -36.75
C LEU A 45 -20.33 11.95 -35.39
N ALA A 46 -21.48 12.61 -35.33
CA ALA A 46 -22.02 13.17 -34.10
C ALA A 46 -22.34 12.10 -33.05
N GLY A 47 -22.88 10.95 -33.45
CA GLY A 47 -23.09 9.80 -32.57
C GLY A 47 -21.79 9.31 -31.91
N ARG A 48 -20.70 9.23 -32.67
CA ARG A 48 -19.39 8.79 -32.13
C ARG A 48 -18.75 9.86 -31.27
N TRP A 49 -18.95 11.14 -31.61
CA TRP A 49 -18.54 12.24 -30.73
C TRP A 49 -19.19 12.12 -29.36
N ALA A 50 -20.52 12.02 -29.31
CA ALA A 50 -21.26 11.88 -28.05
C ALA A 50 -20.81 10.64 -27.27
N ALA A 51 -20.62 9.51 -27.95
CA ALA A 51 -20.15 8.27 -27.31
C ALA A 51 -18.76 8.44 -26.69
N LYS A 52 -17.81 9.08 -27.39
CA LYS A 52 -16.46 9.34 -26.87
C LYS A 52 -16.51 10.27 -25.66
N GLU A 53 -17.31 11.33 -25.69
CA GLU A 53 -17.48 12.23 -24.55
C GLU A 53 -18.12 11.52 -23.34
N ALA A 54 -19.13 10.70 -23.57
CA ALA A 54 -19.76 9.91 -22.52
C ALA A 54 -18.73 8.98 -21.84
N VAL A 55 -17.88 8.31 -22.63
CA VAL A 55 -16.80 7.47 -22.11
C VAL A 55 -15.77 8.29 -21.33
N ILE A 56 -15.36 9.47 -21.83
CA ILE A 56 -14.42 10.37 -21.13
C ILE A 56 -14.97 10.76 -19.76
N LYS A 57 -16.27 11.10 -19.67
CA LYS A 57 -16.91 11.46 -18.39
C LYS A 57 -16.90 10.32 -17.37
N CYS A 58 -16.88 9.06 -17.80
CA CYS A 58 -16.69 7.94 -16.88
C CYS A 58 -15.33 8.00 -16.17
N PHE A 59 -14.30 8.59 -16.78
CA PHE A 59 -12.96 8.76 -16.21
C PHE A 59 -12.77 10.07 -15.44
N ASP A 60 -13.78 10.94 -15.34
CA ASP A 60 -13.65 12.21 -14.61
C ASP A 60 -13.35 11.97 -13.13
N GLY A 61 -12.27 12.54 -12.62
CA GLY A 61 -11.83 12.33 -11.24
C GLY A 61 -11.14 10.99 -10.95
N THR A 62 -10.85 10.15 -11.97
CA THR A 62 -10.00 8.96 -11.79
C THR A 62 -8.50 9.24 -11.97
N GLY A 63 -8.14 10.45 -12.39
CA GLY A 63 -6.77 10.84 -12.76
C GLY A 63 -6.31 10.32 -14.13
N ILE A 64 -7.19 9.65 -14.90
CA ILE A 64 -6.90 9.15 -16.24
C ILE A 64 -7.48 10.10 -17.28
N CYS A 65 -6.64 10.59 -18.19
CA CYS A 65 -7.08 11.39 -19.33
C CYS A 65 -7.04 10.55 -20.60
N PHE A 66 -8.20 10.30 -21.22
CA PHE A 66 -8.29 9.58 -22.49
C PHE A 66 -8.50 10.55 -23.65
N PRO A 67 -7.53 10.69 -24.58
CA PRO A 67 -7.74 11.43 -25.82
C PRO A 67 -8.88 10.82 -26.64
N ARG A 68 -9.76 11.63 -27.23
CA ARG A 68 -10.90 11.16 -28.06
C ARG A 68 -10.52 10.12 -29.11
N ARG A 69 -9.38 10.30 -29.79
CA ARG A 69 -8.87 9.36 -30.81
C ARG A 69 -8.52 7.98 -30.25
N ARG A 70 -8.30 7.86 -28.94
CA ARG A 70 -7.98 6.61 -28.24
C ARG A 70 -9.22 5.85 -27.79
N ILE A 71 -10.42 6.35 -28.08
CA ILE A 71 -11.69 5.67 -27.82
C ILE A 71 -12.30 5.37 -29.19
N GLU A 72 -12.30 4.12 -29.64
CA GLU A 72 -12.86 3.75 -30.94
C GLU A 72 -14.29 3.23 -30.78
N VAL A 73 -15.24 3.75 -31.56
CA VAL A 73 -16.65 3.38 -31.47
C VAL A 73 -17.18 2.88 -32.82
N LEU A 74 -17.31 1.55 -32.94
CA LEU A 74 -17.72 0.85 -34.17
C LEU A 74 -18.93 -0.05 -33.92
N PRO A 75 -19.71 -0.40 -34.95
CA PRO A 75 -20.74 -1.44 -34.80
C PRO A 75 -20.11 -2.79 -34.47
N GLY A 76 -20.70 -3.50 -33.52
CA GLY A 76 -20.39 -4.90 -33.22
C GLY A 76 -21.07 -5.88 -34.18
N PRO A 77 -20.85 -7.20 -33.98
CA PRO A 77 -21.39 -8.25 -34.84
C PRO A 77 -22.92 -8.22 -34.99
N ASN A 78 -23.62 -7.80 -33.93
CA ASN A 78 -25.08 -7.72 -33.88
C ASN A 78 -25.61 -6.31 -34.23
N GLY A 79 -24.78 -5.43 -34.79
CA GLY A 79 -25.13 -4.04 -35.11
C GLY A 79 -25.12 -3.07 -33.93
N ALA A 80 -25.13 -3.57 -32.69
CA ALA A 80 -25.01 -2.75 -31.48
C ALA A 80 -23.64 -2.02 -31.42
N PRO A 81 -23.57 -0.76 -30.98
CA PRO A 81 -22.30 -0.04 -30.90
C PRO A 81 -21.37 -0.64 -29.85
N ARG A 82 -20.08 -0.73 -30.17
CA ARG A 82 -19.00 -1.19 -29.28
C ARG A 82 -17.95 -0.10 -29.16
N ALA A 83 -17.59 0.23 -27.92
CA ALA A 83 -16.47 1.10 -27.61
C ALA A 83 -15.23 0.24 -27.29
N ARG A 84 -14.09 0.58 -27.87
CA ARG A 84 -12.78 -0.02 -27.57
C ARG A 84 -11.80 1.07 -27.18
N LEU A 85 -11.15 0.91 -26.03
CA LEU A 85 -10.09 1.79 -25.58
C LEU A 85 -8.76 1.34 -26.20
N LEU A 86 -8.05 2.24 -26.85
CA LEU A 86 -6.80 1.97 -27.55
C LEU A 86 -5.62 2.43 -26.69
N GLY A 87 -5.15 1.61 -25.75
CA GLY A 87 -4.06 1.96 -24.84
C GLY A 87 -4.15 1.18 -23.53
N ASN A 88 -3.45 1.63 -22.49
CA ASN A 88 -3.60 1.04 -21.16
C ASN A 88 -4.88 1.57 -20.50
N ASP A 89 -5.92 0.74 -20.45
CA ASP A 89 -7.24 1.03 -19.91
C ASP A 89 -7.54 0.30 -18.59
N ARG A 90 -6.52 -0.38 -18.02
CA ARG A 90 -6.66 -1.21 -16.82
C ARG A 90 -7.72 -2.31 -16.94
N GLY A 91 -7.93 -2.83 -18.16
CA GLY A 91 -8.92 -3.87 -18.43
C GLY A 91 -10.36 -3.38 -18.32
N ALA A 92 -10.58 -2.07 -18.39
CA ALA A 92 -11.90 -1.49 -18.28
C ALA A 92 -12.84 -1.97 -19.40
N GLN A 93 -13.99 -2.47 -19.00
CA GLN A 93 -15.07 -2.82 -19.90
C GLN A 93 -15.97 -1.60 -20.10
N VAL A 94 -16.18 -1.24 -21.37
CA VAL A 94 -16.98 -0.08 -21.75
C VAL A 94 -18.15 -0.54 -22.59
N GLU A 95 -19.36 -0.34 -22.08
CA GLU A 95 -20.58 -0.47 -22.86
C GLU A 95 -21.06 0.92 -23.25
N VAL A 96 -21.53 1.06 -24.49
CA VAL A 96 -22.08 2.31 -24.99
C VAL A 96 -23.43 2.08 -25.64
N SER A 97 -24.32 3.04 -25.47
CA SER A 97 -25.54 3.14 -26.26
C SER A 97 -25.57 4.50 -26.95
N ILE A 98 -25.97 4.50 -28.22
CA ILE A 98 -25.95 5.70 -29.07
C ILE A 98 -27.30 5.81 -29.73
N THR A 99 -27.90 7.00 -29.63
CA THR A 99 -29.09 7.36 -30.39
C THR A 99 -28.88 8.70 -31.06
N HIS A 100 -29.56 8.91 -32.18
CA HIS A 100 -29.54 10.17 -32.89
C HIS A 100 -30.90 10.41 -33.53
N HIS A 101 -31.24 11.69 -33.57
CA HIS A 101 -32.30 12.25 -34.39
C HIS A 101 -31.66 13.39 -35.19
N SER A 102 -32.24 13.79 -36.33
CA SER A 102 -31.67 14.71 -37.33
C SER A 102 -30.93 15.97 -36.83
N ARG A 103 -31.15 16.39 -35.58
CA ARG A 103 -30.50 17.57 -34.95
C ARG A 103 -29.62 17.25 -33.75
N LEU A 104 -29.76 16.07 -33.14
CA LEU A 104 -29.14 15.74 -31.85
C LEU A 104 -28.65 14.29 -31.83
N ALA A 105 -27.42 14.10 -31.40
CA ALA A 105 -26.87 12.81 -31.04
C ALA A 105 -26.69 12.73 -29.52
N VAL A 106 -27.08 11.61 -28.92
CA VAL A 106 -26.96 11.33 -27.49
C VAL A 106 -26.28 9.99 -27.30
N ALA A 107 -25.41 9.90 -26.31
CA ALA A 107 -24.83 8.63 -25.91
C ALA A 107 -24.72 8.50 -24.39
N THR A 108 -24.86 7.26 -23.94
CA THR A 108 -24.55 6.85 -22.57
C THR A 108 -23.40 5.85 -22.62
N ALA A 109 -22.49 5.95 -21.67
CA ALA A 109 -21.42 4.98 -21.47
C ALA A 109 -21.54 4.40 -20.05
N HIS A 110 -21.41 3.09 -19.95
CA HIS A 110 -21.23 2.39 -18.69
C HIS A 110 -19.81 1.82 -18.66
N LEU A 111 -19.04 2.23 -17.66
CA LEU A 111 -17.66 1.81 -17.45
C LEU A 111 -17.62 0.89 -16.24
N GLU A 112 -17.17 -0.33 -16.46
CA GLU A 112 -16.79 -1.24 -15.39
C GLU A 112 -15.28 -1.42 -15.44
N ILE A 113 -14.58 -0.89 -14.45
CA ILE A 113 -13.17 -1.22 -14.23
C ILE A 113 -13.19 -2.45 -13.33
N PRO A 114 -12.74 -3.63 -13.81
CA PRO A 114 -12.58 -4.79 -12.96
C PRO A 114 -11.76 -4.38 -11.75
N ASP A 115 -12.19 -4.77 -10.55
CA ASP A 115 -11.37 -4.54 -9.36
C ASP A 115 -10.01 -5.19 -9.60
N ALA A 116 -8.96 -4.40 -9.38
CA ALA A 116 -7.58 -4.72 -9.73
C ALA A 116 -7.19 -6.14 -9.30
N GLY A 117 -7.08 -7.04 -10.29
CA GLY A 117 -6.51 -8.37 -10.21
C GLY A 117 -7.23 -9.35 -9.27
N THR A 118 -7.41 -10.59 -9.70
CA THR A 118 -7.52 -11.69 -8.75
C THR A 118 -6.33 -11.62 -7.79
N MET A 119 -6.64 -11.57 -6.49
CA MET A 119 -5.64 -11.71 -5.43
C MET A 119 -4.86 -13.02 -5.67
N LEU A 120 -3.54 -13.00 -5.48
CA LEU A 120 -2.78 -14.25 -5.52
C LEU A 120 -3.23 -15.14 -4.35
N PRO A 121 -3.18 -16.48 -4.47
CA PRO A 121 -3.59 -17.36 -3.38
C PRO A 121 -2.90 -16.99 -2.07
N ALA A 122 -3.69 -16.71 -1.04
CA ALA A 122 -3.15 -16.33 0.26
C ALA A 122 -2.58 -17.55 1.00
N PRO A 123 -1.43 -17.42 1.68
CA PRO A 123 -0.96 -18.48 2.59
C PRO A 123 -1.99 -18.79 3.68
N ASP A 124 -2.08 -20.04 4.13
CA ASP A 124 -3.05 -20.51 5.12
C ASP A 124 -3.07 -19.70 6.44
N ALA A 125 -1.93 -19.10 6.80
CA ALA A 125 -1.80 -18.29 8.02
C ALA A 125 -2.25 -16.83 7.85
N VAL A 126 -2.72 -16.43 6.66
CA VAL A 126 -3.34 -15.11 6.45
C VAL A 126 -4.69 -15.07 7.16
N LEU A 127 -4.82 -14.13 8.10
CA LEU A 127 -6.01 -13.97 8.93
C LEU A 127 -6.35 -12.49 9.09
N ILE A 128 -7.53 -12.09 8.62
CA ILE A 128 -8.05 -10.74 8.81
C ILE A 128 -8.82 -10.64 10.13
N PRO A 129 -8.48 -9.68 11.02
CA PRO A 129 -9.24 -9.45 12.24
C PRO A 129 -10.71 -9.13 11.96
N ALA A 130 -11.60 -9.68 12.80
CA ALA A 130 -13.02 -9.37 12.76
C ALA A 130 -13.28 -7.89 13.06
N ARG A 131 -14.33 -7.33 12.45
CA ARG A 131 -14.79 -5.95 12.70
C ARG A 131 -16.27 -5.94 13.09
N PRO A 132 -16.61 -6.23 14.36
CA PRO A 132 -17.99 -6.19 14.84
C PRO A 132 -18.61 -4.80 14.71
N LYS A 133 -19.92 -4.74 14.44
CA LYS A 133 -20.64 -3.47 14.23
C LYS A 133 -20.82 -2.65 15.50
N ASP A 134 -20.80 -3.30 16.66
CA ASP A 134 -20.92 -2.75 18.00
C ASP A 134 -19.56 -2.46 18.67
N ALA A 135 -18.46 -2.63 17.95
CA ALA A 135 -17.12 -2.39 18.46
C ALA A 135 -16.80 -0.88 18.62
N HIS A 136 -15.87 -0.57 19.52
CA HIS A 136 -15.36 0.78 19.74
C HIS A 136 -13.84 0.81 19.60
N LYS A 137 -13.22 2.00 19.65
CA LYS A 137 -11.76 2.17 19.54
C LYS A 137 -10.95 1.22 20.44
N GLY A 138 -11.36 0.99 21.69
CA GLY A 138 -10.67 0.06 22.60
C GLY A 138 -10.72 -1.41 22.18
N THR A 139 -11.68 -1.83 21.33
CA THR A 139 -11.81 -3.20 20.85
C THR A 139 -10.66 -3.57 19.90
N PHE A 140 -10.05 -2.57 19.26
CA PHE A 140 -9.00 -2.74 18.26
C PHE A 140 -7.61 -2.40 18.78
N GLY A 141 -7.49 -2.29 20.11
CA GLY A 141 -6.24 -2.04 20.82
C GLY A 141 -5.54 -0.73 20.49
N THR A 142 -4.38 -0.59 21.09
CA THR A 142 -3.47 0.54 21.04
C THR A 142 -2.11 0.06 20.53
N ALA A 143 -1.64 0.68 19.45
CA ALA A 143 -0.25 0.54 18.99
C ALA A 143 0.59 1.71 19.50
N VAL A 144 1.75 1.42 20.08
CA VAL A 144 2.75 2.43 20.46
C VAL A 144 3.91 2.36 19.47
N VAL A 145 4.25 3.47 18.82
CA VAL A 145 5.32 3.55 17.83
C VAL A 145 6.45 4.39 18.40
N LEU A 146 7.66 3.84 18.51
CA LEU A 146 8.89 4.55 18.86
C LEU A 146 9.74 4.66 17.58
N ALA A 147 9.67 5.81 16.93
CA ALA A 147 10.21 6.01 15.59
C ALA A 147 10.60 7.46 15.35
N GLY A 148 11.45 7.67 14.35
CA GLY A 148 11.83 8.97 13.84
C GLY A 148 12.99 9.61 14.60
N SER A 149 13.79 10.32 13.82
CA SER A 149 14.87 11.17 14.30
C SER A 149 14.98 12.41 13.41
N LEU A 150 15.90 13.32 13.74
CA LEU A 150 16.26 14.41 12.82
C LEU A 150 16.65 13.82 11.45
N GLY A 151 16.02 14.32 10.38
CA GLY A 151 16.20 13.81 9.02
C GLY A 151 15.41 12.55 8.65
N LEU A 152 14.81 11.85 9.62
CA LEU A 152 14.11 10.57 9.42
C LEU A 152 12.65 10.59 9.91
N THR A 153 12.02 11.78 9.98
CA THR A 153 10.62 11.95 10.41
C THR A 153 9.61 11.25 9.50
N GLY A 154 9.97 10.99 8.24
CA GLY A 154 9.15 10.24 7.30
C GLY A 154 8.85 8.81 7.76
N ALA A 155 9.83 8.12 8.35
CA ALA A 155 9.66 6.75 8.84
C ALA A 155 8.62 6.67 9.97
N ALA A 156 8.68 7.63 10.90
CA ALA A 156 7.69 7.76 11.98
C ALA A 156 6.27 7.99 11.46
N PHE A 157 6.12 8.88 10.47
CA PHE A 157 4.83 9.12 9.82
C PHE A 157 4.29 7.87 9.10
N LEU A 158 5.12 7.21 8.27
CA LEU A 158 4.71 6.05 7.48
C LEU A 158 4.29 4.89 8.36
N SER A 159 5.11 4.53 9.36
CA SER A 159 4.85 3.39 10.24
C SER A 159 3.60 3.61 11.11
N SER A 160 3.48 4.78 11.75
CA SER A 160 2.32 5.08 12.60
C SER A 160 1.01 5.21 11.81
N THR A 161 1.05 5.84 10.63
CA THR A 161 -0.13 5.96 9.77
C THR A 161 -0.54 4.60 9.20
N ALA A 162 0.42 3.74 8.85
CA ALA A 162 0.14 2.38 8.40
C ALA A 162 -0.53 1.54 9.49
N ALA A 163 -0.11 1.67 10.75
CA ALA A 163 -0.79 1.00 11.88
C ALA A 163 -2.25 1.46 12.03
N ALA A 164 -2.50 2.76 11.91
CA ALA A 164 -3.86 3.32 11.93
C ALA A 164 -4.70 2.82 10.75
N ARG A 165 -4.16 2.87 9.52
CA ARG A 165 -4.83 2.42 8.28
C ARG A 165 -5.14 0.93 8.29
N THR A 166 -4.29 0.13 8.93
CA THR A 166 -4.49 -1.30 9.11
C THR A 166 -5.60 -1.61 10.09
N GLY A 167 -5.82 -0.69 11.04
CA GLY A 167 -7.01 -0.73 11.86
C GLY A 167 -6.82 -0.72 13.36
N ALA A 168 -5.62 -0.42 13.86
CA ALA A 168 -5.43 -0.19 15.29
C ALA A 168 -6.42 0.86 15.80
N GLY A 169 -7.01 0.61 16.96
CA GLY A 169 -8.03 1.49 17.53
C GLY A 169 -7.48 2.83 17.98
N LEU A 170 -6.27 2.83 18.53
CA LEU A 170 -5.48 3.99 18.90
C LEU A 170 -4.04 3.81 18.43
N VAL A 171 -3.39 4.89 18.01
CA VAL A 171 -1.95 4.90 17.71
C VAL A 171 -1.29 6.05 18.45
N ARG A 172 -0.29 5.73 19.27
CA ARG A 172 0.56 6.70 19.97
C ARG A 172 1.94 6.69 19.33
N LEU A 173 2.43 7.83 18.87
CA LEU A 173 3.75 7.98 18.29
C LEU A 173 4.67 8.71 19.27
N LEU A 174 5.67 8.01 19.81
CA LEU A 174 6.68 8.54 20.69
C LEU A 174 7.88 9.02 19.86
N VAL A 175 8.21 10.31 19.99
CA VAL A 175 9.24 11.00 19.20
C VAL A 175 10.11 11.88 20.10
N ALA A 176 11.32 12.21 19.65
CA ALA A 176 12.12 13.23 20.30
C ALA A 176 11.43 14.60 20.26
N ASP A 177 11.61 15.40 21.32
CA ASP A 177 10.93 16.70 21.47
C ASP A 177 11.15 17.65 20.29
N THR A 178 12.39 17.74 19.80
CA THR A 178 12.75 18.62 18.66
C THR A 178 11.95 18.31 17.39
N ILE A 179 11.56 17.05 17.15
CA ILE A 179 10.82 16.67 15.93
C ILE A 179 9.31 16.59 16.15
N TYR A 180 8.82 16.72 17.39
CA TYR A 180 7.40 16.64 17.72
C TYR A 180 6.53 17.58 16.87
N PRO A 181 6.84 18.88 16.69
CA PRO A 181 5.99 19.78 15.91
C PRO A 181 5.81 19.35 14.45
N ILE A 182 6.84 18.72 13.85
CA ILE A 182 6.80 18.21 12.47
C ILE A 182 5.78 17.07 12.37
N LEU A 183 5.81 16.15 13.33
CA LEU A 183 4.91 15.01 13.34
C LEU A 183 3.50 15.39 13.76
N ALA A 184 3.34 16.30 14.72
CA ALA A 184 2.04 16.85 15.10
C ALA A 184 1.36 17.57 13.93
N ALA A 185 2.12 18.22 13.04
CA ALA A 185 1.58 18.81 11.82
C ALA A 185 1.25 17.78 10.72
N LYS A 186 2.01 16.69 10.62
CA LYS A 186 1.79 15.63 9.62
C LYS A 186 0.69 14.63 10.02
N CYS A 187 0.51 14.40 11.31
CA CYS A 187 -0.38 13.40 11.87
C CYS A 187 -1.59 14.06 12.52
N THR A 188 -2.78 13.91 11.93
CA THR A 188 -4.02 14.41 12.55
C THR A 188 -4.61 13.40 13.54
N GLU A 189 -4.66 12.12 13.16
CA GLU A 189 -5.29 11.05 13.94
C GLU A 189 -4.31 10.32 14.87
N VAL A 190 -3.02 10.25 14.49
CA VAL A 190 -1.98 9.63 15.31
C VAL A 190 -1.57 10.59 16.43
N MET A 191 -1.63 10.12 17.67
CA MET A 191 -1.29 10.91 18.85
C MET A 191 0.23 10.96 19.03
N ALA A 192 0.88 11.97 18.47
CA ALA A 192 2.29 12.23 18.71
C ALA A 192 2.53 12.68 20.17
N THR A 193 3.57 12.17 20.81
CA THR A 193 3.95 12.50 22.18
C THR A 193 5.47 12.65 22.27
N PRO A 194 6.00 13.79 22.72
CA PRO A 194 7.43 13.96 22.90
C PRO A 194 7.94 13.11 24.07
N VAL A 195 9.15 12.59 23.94
CA VAL A 195 9.90 11.89 25.00
C VAL A 195 11.33 12.45 25.11
N PRO A 196 12.04 12.24 26.24
CA PRO A 196 13.39 12.78 26.43
C PRO A 196 14.35 12.46 25.28
N GLU A 197 15.02 13.50 24.79
CA GLU A 197 16.03 13.40 23.74
C GLU A 197 17.46 13.48 24.31
N VAL A 198 18.40 12.78 23.69
CA VAL A 198 19.84 12.83 24.01
C VAL A 198 20.58 13.89 23.18
N ALA A 199 20.04 14.19 22.01
CA ALA A 199 20.48 15.25 21.10
C ALA A 199 19.26 15.72 20.28
N PRO A 200 19.30 16.89 19.64
CA PRO A 200 18.17 17.40 18.87
C PRO A 200 17.62 16.36 17.89
N GLY A 201 16.41 15.88 18.15
CA GLY A 201 15.73 14.89 17.33
C GLY A 201 16.26 13.46 17.47
N ALA A 202 16.97 13.11 18.54
CA ALA A 202 17.40 11.74 18.84
C ALA A 202 16.95 11.33 20.25
N ILE A 203 16.15 10.28 20.38
CA ILE A 203 15.60 9.83 21.67
C ILE A 203 16.68 9.15 22.51
N GLY A 204 16.86 9.57 23.76
CA GLY A 204 17.86 8.99 24.66
C GLY A 204 17.35 7.84 25.52
N HIS A 205 18.27 7.05 26.11
CA HIS A 205 17.97 6.04 27.12
C HIS A 205 17.22 6.60 28.33
N ALA A 206 17.38 7.89 28.66
CA ALA A 206 16.60 8.57 29.71
C ALA A 206 15.07 8.49 29.49
N ALA A 207 14.61 8.24 28.25
CA ALA A 207 13.20 8.01 27.95
C ALA A 207 12.69 6.63 28.37
N TYR A 208 13.56 5.68 28.76
CA TYR A 208 13.23 4.27 28.99
C TYR A 208 11.98 4.05 29.84
N ASP A 209 11.93 4.60 31.05
CA ASP A 209 10.80 4.39 31.95
C ASP A 209 9.49 4.97 31.40
N SER A 210 9.58 6.11 30.69
CA SER A 210 8.41 6.74 30.08
C SER A 210 7.85 5.91 28.91
N VAL A 211 8.74 5.38 28.07
CA VAL A 211 8.38 4.53 26.92
C VAL A 211 7.84 3.19 27.41
N LEU A 212 8.50 2.57 28.40
CA LEU A 212 8.08 1.28 28.95
C LEU A 212 6.68 1.37 29.59
N ARG A 213 6.36 2.47 30.29
CA ARG A 213 5.01 2.71 30.82
C ARG A 213 3.95 2.79 29.72
N GLN A 214 4.24 3.46 28.61
CA GLN A 214 3.32 3.53 27.46
C GLN A 214 3.09 2.12 26.87
N LEU A 215 4.17 1.37 26.64
CA LEU A 215 4.12 0.00 26.12
C LEU A 215 3.39 -0.97 27.04
N ALA A 216 3.46 -0.79 28.36
CA ALA A 216 2.78 -1.63 29.34
C ALA A 216 1.24 -1.56 29.23
N THR A 217 0.70 -0.50 28.63
CA THR A 217 -0.75 -0.30 28.41
C THR A 217 -1.19 -0.57 26.96
N ALA A 218 -0.27 -1.04 26.12
CA ALA A 218 -0.50 -1.23 24.70
C ALA A 218 -0.48 -2.71 24.33
N GLU A 219 -1.24 -3.05 23.30
CA GLU A 219 -1.28 -4.39 22.72
C GLU A 219 -0.01 -4.68 21.90
N VAL A 220 0.69 -3.65 21.43
CA VAL A 220 1.93 -3.80 20.65
C VAL A 220 2.80 -2.55 20.67
N GLY A 221 4.12 -2.76 20.57
CA GLY A 221 5.08 -1.72 20.22
C GLY A 221 5.65 -1.90 18.81
N ILE A 222 5.84 -0.81 18.07
CA ILE A 222 6.63 -0.77 16.82
C ILE A 222 7.86 0.09 17.11
N VAL A 223 9.07 -0.48 16.98
CA VAL A 223 10.31 0.16 17.44
C VAL A 223 11.36 0.10 16.35
N GLY A 224 12.00 1.23 16.06
CA GLY A 224 13.17 1.27 15.19
C GLY A 224 13.08 2.08 13.91
N PRO A 225 11.92 2.24 13.23
CA PRO A 225 11.83 3.04 12.01
C PRO A 225 12.41 4.45 12.19
N GLY A 226 13.55 4.71 11.54
CA GLY A 226 14.23 6.00 11.56
C GLY A 226 14.70 6.50 12.94
N LEU A 227 15.05 5.62 13.90
CA LEU A 227 15.56 6.05 15.21
C LEU A 227 17.01 6.57 15.17
N GLY A 228 17.73 6.33 14.08
CA GLY A 228 19.12 6.73 13.94
C GLY A 228 20.09 5.80 14.67
N ARG A 229 21.32 6.28 14.86
CA ARG A 229 22.47 5.45 15.29
C ARG A 229 23.14 5.90 16.58
N ASP A 230 22.47 6.73 17.36
CA ASP A 230 23.01 7.13 18.66
C ASP A 230 23.04 5.94 19.63
N SER A 231 24.13 5.82 20.39
CA SER A 231 24.36 4.68 21.28
C SER A 231 23.39 4.64 22.46
N SER A 232 22.93 5.81 22.94
CA SER A 232 21.90 5.93 23.97
C SER A 232 20.56 5.44 23.44
N THR A 233 20.22 5.80 22.19
CA THR A 233 19.03 5.28 21.50
C THR A 233 19.10 3.77 21.32
N TRP A 234 20.24 3.23 20.91
CA TRP A 234 20.39 1.78 20.71
C TRP A 234 20.29 1.01 22.03
N ARG A 235 20.86 1.55 23.11
CA ARG A 235 20.69 0.99 24.46
C ARG A 235 19.20 0.96 24.86
N LEU A 236 18.46 2.03 24.58
CA LEU A 236 17.01 2.10 24.82
C LEU A 236 16.29 0.96 24.08
N VAL A 237 16.55 0.79 22.78
CA VAL A 237 15.93 -0.27 21.97
C VAL A 237 16.21 -1.65 22.55
N VAL A 238 17.47 -1.95 22.89
CA VAL A 238 17.86 -3.27 23.40
C VAL A 238 17.16 -3.58 24.73
N ASP A 239 17.12 -2.62 25.66
CA ASP A 239 16.45 -2.81 26.94
C ASP A 239 14.92 -2.94 26.76
N LEU A 240 14.30 -2.20 25.84
CA LEU A 240 12.88 -2.37 25.50
C LEU A 240 12.59 -3.74 24.89
N ALA A 241 13.44 -4.22 23.98
CA ALA A 241 13.30 -5.53 23.34
C ALA A 241 13.30 -6.67 24.36
N LEU A 242 14.09 -6.54 25.42
CA LEU A 242 14.21 -7.51 26.50
C LEU A 242 13.11 -7.40 27.56
N HIS A 243 12.64 -6.19 27.88
CA HIS A 243 11.78 -5.98 29.07
C HIS A 243 10.32 -5.64 28.76
N ALA A 244 9.98 -5.20 27.54
CA ALA A 244 8.59 -4.90 27.19
C ALA A 244 7.72 -6.17 27.28
N ARG A 245 6.57 -6.09 27.95
CA ARG A 245 5.68 -7.25 28.12
C ARG A 245 4.79 -7.50 26.90
N CYS A 246 4.38 -6.42 26.22
CA CYS A 246 3.62 -6.55 24.98
C CYS A 246 4.50 -7.08 23.84
N PRO A 247 3.90 -7.66 22.78
CA PRO A 247 4.60 -7.93 21.53
C PRO A 247 5.30 -6.69 20.97
N LEU A 248 6.42 -6.90 20.29
CA LEU A 248 7.14 -5.83 19.58
C LEU A 248 7.42 -6.21 18.13
N VAL A 249 7.18 -5.26 17.23
CA VAL A 249 7.72 -5.25 15.87
C VAL A 249 8.97 -4.39 15.88
N ILE A 250 10.13 -4.98 15.53
CA ILE A 250 11.42 -4.32 15.54
C ILE A 250 11.94 -4.26 14.10
N ASP A 251 12.13 -3.05 13.58
CA ASP A 251 12.55 -2.79 12.21
C ASP A 251 13.74 -1.82 12.14
N ALA A 252 14.39 -1.76 10.98
CA ALA A 252 15.38 -0.73 10.63
C ALA A 252 16.48 -0.53 11.70
N ASP A 253 16.61 0.68 12.26
CA ASP A 253 17.64 0.99 13.27
C ASP A 253 17.46 0.19 14.57
N GLY A 254 16.25 -0.31 14.83
CA GLY A 254 16.03 -1.23 15.93
C GLY A 254 16.76 -2.57 15.70
N LEU A 255 16.79 -3.07 14.46
CA LEU A 255 17.54 -4.26 14.09
C LEU A 255 19.05 -4.02 14.13
N ASN A 256 19.50 -2.82 13.75
CA ASN A 256 20.91 -2.44 13.86
C ASN A 256 21.36 -2.44 15.34
N ALA A 257 20.55 -1.88 16.24
CA ALA A 257 20.82 -1.91 17.68
C ALA A 257 20.89 -3.33 18.26
N LEU A 258 20.03 -4.24 17.79
CA LEU A 258 20.08 -5.65 18.19
C LEU A 258 21.35 -6.34 17.67
N ALA A 259 21.72 -6.10 16.41
CA ALA A 259 22.92 -6.70 15.80
C ALA A 259 24.21 -6.29 16.51
N ASP A 260 24.28 -5.06 17.02
CA ASP A 260 25.40 -4.54 17.79
C ASP A 260 25.48 -5.12 19.22
N SER A 261 24.36 -5.59 19.76
CA SER A 261 24.27 -6.04 21.16
C SER A 261 24.07 -7.55 21.33
N GLN A 262 25.13 -8.24 21.76
CA GLN A 262 25.07 -9.67 22.13
C GLN A 262 24.12 -9.96 23.31
N ARG A 263 23.73 -8.94 24.10
CA ARG A 263 22.81 -9.10 25.25
C ARG A 263 21.46 -9.66 24.84
N SER A 264 21.00 -9.33 23.64
CA SER A 264 19.65 -9.63 23.15
C SER A 264 19.53 -10.99 22.45
N LYS A 265 20.66 -11.52 21.98
CA LYS A 265 20.71 -12.75 21.18
C LYS A 265 20.19 -13.96 21.97
N GLY A 266 19.19 -14.65 21.40
CA GLY A 266 18.53 -15.81 22.01
C GLY A 266 17.61 -15.51 23.20
N LYS A 267 17.35 -14.23 23.52
CA LYS A 267 16.58 -13.81 24.71
C LYS A 267 15.35 -12.97 24.39
N LEU A 268 15.03 -12.76 23.11
CA LEU A 268 13.93 -11.90 22.66
C LEU A 268 12.55 -12.50 22.94
N GLY A 269 12.42 -13.82 22.74
CA GLY A 269 11.17 -14.54 22.93
C GLY A 269 10.20 -14.44 21.74
N LYS A 270 9.23 -15.38 21.71
CA LYS A 270 8.35 -15.63 20.55
C LYS A 270 7.39 -14.50 20.17
N ASN A 271 7.27 -13.46 21.01
CA ASN A 271 6.40 -12.31 20.77
C ASN A 271 7.14 -11.12 20.12
N ARG A 272 8.37 -11.34 19.65
CA ARG A 272 9.15 -10.33 18.91
C ARG A 272 9.10 -10.67 17.43
N VAL A 273 8.72 -9.69 16.62
CA VAL A 273 8.76 -9.77 15.16
C VAL A 273 9.90 -8.90 14.67
N LEU A 274 10.92 -9.51 14.08
CA LEU A 274 12.03 -8.83 13.43
C LEU A 274 11.72 -8.75 11.94
N THR A 275 11.88 -7.58 11.32
CA THR A 275 11.56 -7.38 9.89
C THR A 275 12.77 -7.08 9.00
N PRO A 276 13.87 -7.87 9.05
CA PRO A 276 15.08 -7.54 8.32
C PRO A 276 14.96 -7.70 6.80
N HIS A 277 15.55 -6.79 6.04
CA HIS A 277 15.98 -7.09 4.67
C HIS A 277 17.28 -7.94 4.68
N PRO A 278 17.75 -8.50 3.54
CA PRO A 278 18.91 -9.41 3.55
C PRO A 278 20.19 -8.83 4.18
N GLY A 279 20.49 -7.56 3.92
CA GLY A 279 21.59 -6.85 4.59
C GLY A 279 21.44 -6.68 6.11
N GLU A 280 20.23 -6.39 6.61
CA GLU A 280 19.95 -6.35 8.06
C GLU A 280 20.09 -7.73 8.70
N LEU A 281 19.56 -8.77 8.05
CA LEU A 281 19.70 -10.15 8.53
C LEU A 281 21.16 -10.61 8.52
N GLY A 282 21.92 -10.18 7.50
CA GLY A 282 23.36 -10.38 7.43
C GLY A 282 24.09 -9.82 8.66
N ARG A 283 23.77 -8.58 9.06
CA ARG A 283 24.32 -7.98 10.30
C ARG A 283 23.93 -8.76 11.56
N LEU A 284 22.67 -9.18 11.68
CA LEU A 284 22.18 -9.97 12.82
C LEU A 284 22.84 -11.36 12.93
N THR A 285 23.28 -11.94 11.80
CA THR A 285 23.79 -13.32 11.76
C THR A 285 25.28 -13.42 11.45
N GLY A 286 25.97 -12.31 11.24
CA GLY A 286 27.37 -12.27 10.82
C GLY A 286 27.61 -12.84 9.41
N LYS A 287 26.66 -12.66 8.50
CA LYS A 287 26.70 -13.16 7.11
C LYS A 287 26.59 -12.02 6.09
N THR A 288 26.99 -12.30 4.85
CA THR A 288 26.75 -11.39 3.72
C THR A 288 25.31 -11.51 3.22
N ALA A 289 24.80 -10.45 2.58
CA ALA A 289 23.46 -10.48 1.97
C ALA A 289 23.34 -11.58 0.90
N ASP A 290 24.41 -11.84 0.13
CA ASP A 290 24.44 -12.91 -0.87
C ASP A 290 24.30 -14.30 -0.23
N ALA A 291 24.98 -14.54 0.90
CA ALA A 291 24.85 -15.78 1.66
C ALA A 291 23.45 -15.96 2.25
N ILE A 292 22.75 -14.87 2.58
CA ILE A 292 21.34 -14.90 3.00
C ILE A 292 20.43 -15.21 1.82
N ASN A 293 20.68 -14.62 0.65
CA ASN A 293 19.84 -14.82 -0.54
C ASN A 293 20.03 -16.18 -1.21
N ALA A 294 21.17 -16.86 -0.99
CA ALA A 294 21.42 -18.20 -1.53
C ALA A 294 20.38 -19.24 -1.05
N ASP A 295 19.92 -19.13 0.19
CA ASP A 295 18.79 -19.91 0.73
C ASP A 295 18.05 -19.08 1.77
N ARG A 296 17.10 -18.27 1.30
CA ARG A 296 16.31 -17.33 2.11
C ARG A 296 15.52 -18.05 3.20
N THR A 297 14.93 -19.20 2.86
CA THR A 297 14.08 -19.97 3.78
C THR A 297 14.91 -20.57 4.92
N ALA A 298 16.03 -21.22 4.61
CA ALA A 298 16.91 -21.75 5.65
C ALA A 298 17.54 -20.62 6.49
N ALA A 299 17.91 -19.50 5.87
CA ALA A 299 18.44 -18.34 6.59
C ALA A 299 17.43 -17.76 7.59
N ALA A 300 16.18 -17.53 7.16
CA ALA A 300 15.12 -17.03 8.03
C ALA A 300 14.80 -17.98 9.19
N ARG A 301 14.67 -19.29 8.91
CA ARG A 301 14.44 -20.32 9.95
C ARG A 301 15.57 -20.39 10.97
N LYS A 302 16.83 -20.37 10.51
CA LYS A 302 18.00 -20.39 11.38
C LYS A 302 18.00 -19.15 12.28
N ALA A 303 17.79 -17.97 11.71
CA ALA A 303 17.76 -16.73 12.46
C ALA A 303 16.60 -16.69 13.47
N ALA A 304 15.41 -17.15 13.09
CA ALA A 304 14.27 -17.20 14.00
C ALA A 304 14.58 -18.05 15.25
N LYS A 305 15.19 -19.22 15.05
CA LYS A 305 15.63 -20.10 16.16
C LYS A 305 16.75 -19.46 17.00
N GLU A 306 17.75 -18.87 16.36
CA GLU A 306 18.92 -18.27 17.01
C GLU A 306 18.57 -17.04 17.86
N TRP A 307 17.64 -16.22 17.37
CA TRP A 307 17.16 -15.03 18.08
C TRP A 307 16.00 -15.32 19.02
N GLY A 308 15.36 -16.49 18.87
CA GLY A 308 14.15 -16.85 19.61
C GLY A 308 12.97 -15.96 19.26
N ALA A 309 12.92 -15.42 18.05
CA ALA A 309 11.98 -14.39 17.59
C ALA A 309 11.44 -14.73 16.20
N ILE A 310 10.28 -14.19 15.84
CA ILE A 310 9.73 -14.28 14.49
C ILE A 310 10.59 -13.42 13.56
N VAL A 311 10.96 -13.96 12.40
CA VAL A 311 11.76 -13.27 11.39
C VAL A 311 10.96 -13.14 10.11
N VAL A 312 10.78 -11.89 9.65
CA VAL A 312 10.22 -11.52 8.35
C VAL A 312 11.36 -11.08 7.46
N LEU A 313 11.91 -12.01 6.67
CA LEU A 313 13.00 -11.74 5.74
C LEU A 313 12.46 -11.07 4.46
N LYS A 314 12.53 -9.74 4.43
CA LYS A 314 12.01 -8.90 3.33
C LYS A 314 12.70 -9.19 1.99
N GLY A 315 11.97 -8.93 0.90
CA GLY A 315 12.42 -9.09 -0.49
C GLY A 315 11.36 -9.78 -1.35
N ALA A 316 11.67 -10.05 -2.62
CA ALA A 316 10.82 -10.87 -3.47
C ALA A 316 10.54 -12.21 -2.76
N ARG A 317 9.27 -12.64 -2.76
CA ARG A 317 8.79 -13.79 -2.00
C ARG A 317 9.28 -13.75 -0.55
N THR A 318 8.74 -12.80 0.20
CA THR A 318 9.14 -12.58 1.60
C THR A 318 8.87 -13.83 2.44
N VAL A 319 9.85 -14.23 3.25
CA VAL A 319 9.76 -15.41 4.11
C VAL A 319 9.49 -14.99 5.54
N VAL A 320 8.47 -15.57 6.17
CA VAL A 320 8.17 -15.43 7.60
C VAL A 320 8.49 -16.74 8.31
N ALA A 321 9.38 -16.71 9.30
CA ALA A 321 9.77 -17.88 10.07
C ALA A 321 9.55 -17.64 11.57
N HIS A 322 8.94 -18.61 12.25
CA HIS A 322 8.76 -18.60 13.70
C HIS A 322 9.79 -19.52 14.38
N PRO A 323 10.24 -19.23 15.62
CA PRO A 323 11.23 -20.04 16.34
C PRO A 323 10.80 -21.49 16.63
N ASP A 324 9.50 -21.81 16.55
CA ASP A 324 8.95 -23.17 16.70
C ASP A 324 9.02 -24.01 15.41
N GLY A 325 9.49 -23.44 14.29
CA GLY A 325 9.61 -24.13 13.01
C GLY A 325 8.49 -23.82 12.01
N ARG A 326 7.42 -23.12 12.39
CA ARG A 326 6.44 -22.61 11.42
C ARG A 326 7.12 -21.68 10.41
N THR A 327 6.72 -21.77 9.15
CA THR A 327 7.25 -20.92 8.07
C THR A 327 6.17 -20.67 7.05
N SER A 328 6.14 -19.47 6.50
CA SER A 328 5.29 -19.07 5.39
C SER A 328 6.11 -18.28 4.39
N GLU A 329 5.73 -18.37 3.12
CA GLU A 329 6.32 -17.59 2.05
C GLU A 329 5.20 -16.82 1.33
N ASP A 330 5.42 -15.53 1.11
CA ASP A 330 4.49 -14.71 0.34
C ASP A 330 4.64 -14.99 -1.16
N PRO A 331 3.53 -15.13 -1.92
CA PRO A 331 3.57 -15.47 -3.34
C PRO A 331 3.97 -14.30 -4.25
N HIS A 332 4.10 -13.07 -3.73
CA HIS A 332 4.29 -11.89 -4.57
C HIS A 332 5.76 -11.60 -4.86
N GLU A 333 5.97 -11.08 -6.07
CA GLU A 333 7.22 -10.46 -6.52
C GLU A 333 6.87 -9.07 -7.05
N VAL A 334 7.15 -8.03 -6.26
CA VAL A 334 6.73 -6.66 -6.58
C VAL A 334 7.94 -5.73 -6.58
N PRO A 335 8.62 -5.56 -7.73
CA PRO A 335 9.79 -4.68 -7.84
C PRO A 335 9.51 -3.24 -7.40
N ALA A 336 8.29 -2.74 -7.61
CA ALA A 336 7.88 -1.40 -7.19
C ALA A 336 8.05 -1.14 -5.68
N LEU A 337 8.07 -2.18 -4.84
CA LEU A 337 8.30 -2.06 -3.40
C LEU A 337 9.76 -1.82 -3.01
N ALA A 338 10.69 -1.93 -3.96
CA ALA A 338 12.12 -1.64 -3.77
C ALA A 338 12.38 -0.11 -3.74
N SER A 339 11.65 0.59 -2.87
CA SER A 339 11.70 2.04 -2.66
C SER A 339 11.81 2.36 -1.17
N GLY A 340 12.40 3.51 -0.83
CA GLY A 340 12.58 3.93 0.55
C GLY A 340 11.25 4.09 1.30
N GLY A 341 11.19 3.57 2.53
CA GLY A 341 10.04 3.72 3.42
C GLY A 341 8.95 2.65 3.31
N THR A 342 9.01 1.75 2.31
CA THR A 342 8.03 0.65 2.20
C THR A 342 8.11 -0.31 3.39
N GLY A 343 9.33 -0.56 3.91
CA GLY A 343 9.54 -1.31 5.16
C GLY A 343 8.89 -0.67 6.38
N ASP A 344 8.89 0.67 6.48
CA ASP A 344 8.23 1.39 7.57
C ASP A 344 6.71 1.16 7.53
N VAL A 345 6.13 1.15 6.33
CA VAL A 345 4.71 0.80 6.14
C VAL A 345 4.44 -0.65 6.56
N LEU A 346 5.28 -1.60 6.16
CA LEU A 346 5.13 -3.01 6.55
C LEU A 346 5.17 -3.19 8.07
N SER A 347 6.11 -2.56 8.78
CA SER A 347 6.18 -2.65 10.25
C SER A 347 4.91 -2.11 10.91
N GLY A 348 4.37 -1.00 10.37
CA GLY A 348 3.10 -0.43 10.79
C GLY A 348 1.92 -1.37 10.55
N ILE A 349 1.86 -2.04 9.39
CA ILE A 349 0.80 -3.03 9.09
C ILE A 349 0.85 -4.18 10.09
N ILE A 350 2.02 -4.78 10.30
CA ILE A 350 2.16 -5.90 11.24
C ILE A 350 1.73 -5.47 12.64
N GLY A 351 2.19 -4.31 13.12
CA GLY A 351 1.78 -3.79 14.42
C GLY A 351 0.27 -3.51 14.48
N GLY A 352 -0.32 -2.91 13.44
CA GLY A 352 -1.76 -2.66 13.39
C GLY A 352 -2.62 -3.93 13.47
N LEU A 353 -2.14 -5.05 12.91
CA LEU A 353 -2.81 -6.35 13.05
C LEU A 353 -2.67 -6.92 14.45
N ILE A 354 -1.48 -6.84 15.06
CA ILE A 354 -1.25 -7.30 16.44
C ILE A 354 -2.11 -6.48 17.42
N ALA A 355 -2.21 -5.17 17.23
CA ALA A 355 -3.07 -4.30 18.05
C ALA A 355 -4.55 -4.75 18.02
N GLN A 356 -5.02 -5.28 16.89
CA GLN A 356 -6.36 -5.83 16.74
C GLN A 356 -6.52 -7.25 17.32
N GLY A 357 -5.50 -7.80 17.98
CA GLY A 357 -5.53 -9.10 18.64
C GLY A 357 -5.01 -10.27 17.82
N SER A 358 -4.42 -10.03 16.64
CA SER A 358 -3.80 -11.12 15.86
C SER A 358 -2.55 -11.67 16.56
N GLU A 359 -2.39 -13.00 16.51
CA GLU A 359 -1.15 -13.66 16.94
C GLU A 359 0.04 -13.14 16.12
N PRO A 360 1.21 -12.84 16.75
CA PRO A 360 2.32 -12.19 16.05
C PRO A 360 2.80 -12.85 14.76
N PHE A 361 2.84 -14.19 14.67
CA PHE A 361 3.22 -14.87 13.43
C PHE A 361 2.14 -14.73 12.35
N ALA A 362 0.86 -14.95 12.68
CA ALA A 362 -0.25 -14.72 11.75
C ALA A 362 -0.32 -13.25 11.28
N ALA A 363 -0.07 -12.30 12.19
CA ALA A 363 0.02 -10.88 11.87
C ALA A 363 1.18 -10.56 10.93
N ALA A 364 2.34 -11.20 11.11
CA ALA A 364 3.48 -11.05 10.22
C ALA A 364 3.18 -11.59 8.81
N VAL A 365 2.61 -12.80 8.71
CA VAL A 365 2.21 -13.38 7.40
C VAL A 365 1.17 -12.53 6.70
N THR A 366 0.11 -12.16 7.42
CA THR A 366 -0.98 -11.31 6.89
C THR A 366 -0.45 -9.93 6.49
N GLY A 367 0.42 -9.32 7.30
CA GLY A 367 0.95 -8.00 7.03
C GLY A 367 1.84 -7.96 5.79
N VAL A 368 2.68 -8.99 5.60
CA VAL A 368 3.47 -9.16 4.36
C VAL A 368 2.55 -9.28 3.15
N TYR A 369 1.54 -10.14 3.22
CA TYR A 369 0.62 -10.36 2.11
C TYR A 369 -0.17 -9.09 1.75
N VAL A 370 -0.73 -8.40 2.74
CA VAL A 370 -1.46 -7.13 2.54
C VAL A 370 -0.55 -6.06 1.93
N HIS A 371 0.68 -5.92 2.45
CA HIS A 371 1.67 -4.98 1.94
C HIS A 371 2.04 -5.28 0.49
N ALA A 372 2.30 -6.54 0.16
CA ALA A 372 2.70 -6.95 -1.18
C ALA A 372 1.54 -6.82 -2.19
N ALA A 373 0.33 -7.22 -1.81
CA ALA A 373 -0.86 -7.03 -2.63
C ALA A 373 -1.17 -5.55 -2.88
N ALA A 374 -1.01 -4.69 -1.86
CA ALA A 374 -1.13 -3.24 -2.04
C ALA A 374 -0.08 -2.70 -3.03
N GLY A 375 1.17 -3.12 -2.89
CA GLY A 375 2.24 -2.80 -3.83
C GLY A 375 1.93 -3.24 -5.26
N ARG A 376 1.41 -4.46 -5.43
CA ARG A 376 1.02 -4.99 -6.75
C ARG A 376 -0.10 -4.18 -7.39
N ARG A 377 -1.14 -3.83 -6.63
CA ARG A 377 -2.24 -2.96 -7.12
C ARG A 377 -1.75 -1.58 -7.55
N ILE A 378 -0.68 -1.06 -6.95
CA ILE A 378 -0.04 0.18 -7.38
C ILE A 378 0.81 -0.06 -8.64
N SER A 379 1.59 -1.15 -8.68
CA SER A 379 2.41 -1.49 -9.85
C SER A 379 1.56 -1.72 -11.10
N ASP A 380 0.41 -2.40 -10.98
CA ASP A 380 -0.54 -2.57 -12.08
C ASP A 380 -1.04 -1.22 -12.66
N ARG A 381 -0.97 -0.15 -11.85
CA ARG A 381 -1.43 1.21 -12.20
C ARG A 381 -0.32 2.13 -12.69
N LEU A 382 0.89 2.02 -12.13
CA LEU A 382 2.01 2.94 -12.34
C LEU A 382 3.21 2.30 -13.04
N GLY A 383 3.25 0.97 -13.11
CA GLY A 383 4.41 0.17 -13.49
C GLY A 383 5.34 -0.12 -12.32
N ASP A 384 6.44 -0.81 -12.61
CA ASP A 384 7.40 -1.30 -11.61
C ASP A 384 8.33 -0.23 -11.02
N SER A 385 8.20 1.03 -11.44
CA SER A 385 8.98 2.16 -10.94
C SER A 385 8.09 3.37 -10.67
N GLY A 386 8.42 4.12 -9.62
CA GLY A 386 7.71 5.36 -9.24
C GLY A 386 6.77 5.23 -8.05
N LEU A 387 6.59 4.04 -7.48
CA LEU A 387 5.86 3.86 -6.22
C LEU A 387 6.58 4.55 -5.07
N LEU A 388 5.85 5.43 -4.36
CA LEU A 388 6.29 6.01 -3.10
C LEU A 388 5.64 5.25 -1.94
N ALA A 389 6.32 5.14 -0.79
CA ALA A 389 5.78 4.44 0.36
C ALA A 389 4.42 5.03 0.85
N GLY A 390 4.20 6.33 0.64
CA GLY A 390 2.92 6.98 0.95
C GLY A 390 1.75 6.46 0.11
N ASP A 391 2.01 5.94 -1.11
CA ASP A 391 0.97 5.40 -2.00
C ASP A 391 0.38 4.09 -1.46
N LEU A 392 1.12 3.37 -0.59
CA LEU A 392 0.65 2.14 0.05
C LEU A 392 -0.42 2.41 1.11
N LEU A 393 -0.34 3.55 1.81
CA LEU A 393 -1.23 3.90 2.93
C LEU A 393 -2.73 3.83 2.57
N PRO A 394 -3.21 4.40 1.45
CA PRO A 394 -4.61 4.29 1.03
C PRO A 394 -4.99 2.88 0.51
N GLU A 395 -4.03 2.08 0.05
CA GLU A 395 -4.29 0.74 -0.49
C GLU A 395 -4.49 -0.33 0.60
N ILE A 396 -3.86 -0.16 1.78
CA ILE A 396 -4.01 -1.06 2.94
C ILE A 396 -5.49 -1.39 3.23
N PRO A 397 -6.38 -0.41 3.51
CA PRO A 397 -7.77 -0.73 3.84
C PRO A 397 -8.53 -1.36 2.67
N LEU A 398 -8.17 -1.06 1.42
CA LEU A 398 -8.82 -1.62 0.23
C LEU A 398 -8.49 -3.11 0.09
N VAL A 399 -7.22 -3.48 0.23
CA VAL A 399 -6.78 -4.89 0.21
C VAL A 399 -7.40 -5.66 1.38
N MET A 400 -7.37 -5.10 2.59
CA MET A 400 -7.98 -5.76 3.75
C MET A 400 -9.49 -5.95 3.60
N ASN A 401 -10.19 -5.03 2.92
CA ASN A 401 -11.62 -5.19 2.66
C ASN A 401 -11.90 -6.33 1.68
N VAL A 402 -11.12 -6.46 0.61
CA VAL A 402 -11.23 -7.59 -0.34
C VAL A 402 -11.04 -8.92 0.38
N LEU A 403 -10.01 -9.03 1.21
CA LEU A 403 -9.75 -10.26 1.99
C LEU A 403 -10.89 -10.59 2.95
N ARG A 404 -11.48 -9.57 3.60
CA ARG A 404 -12.62 -9.77 4.51
C ARG A 404 -13.88 -10.29 3.81
N GLN A 405 -14.05 -9.98 2.53
CA GLN A 405 -15.20 -10.42 1.72
C GLN A 405 -15.02 -11.81 1.09
N GLY A 406 -13.97 -12.54 1.49
CA GLY A 406 -13.68 -13.88 0.97
C GLY A 406 -12.80 -13.88 -0.28
N GLY A 407 -12.08 -12.79 -0.55
CA GLY A 407 -11.06 -12.72 -1.61
C GLY A 407 -9.75 -13.43 -1.27
N LEU A 408 -9.84 -14.61 -0.66
CA LEU A 408 -8.71 -15.50 -0.32
C LEU A 408 -8.56 -16.62 -1.36
#